data_AF-A0A4Q9VNE5-F1
#
_entry.id   AF-A0A4Q9VNE5-F1
#
_cell.length_a   1.000
_cell.length_b   1.000
_cell.length_c   1.000
_cell.angle_alpha   90.00
_cell.angle_beta   90.00
_cell.angle_gamma   90.00
#
_symmetry.space_group_name_H-M   'P 1'
#
loop_
_entity.id
_entity.type
_entity.pdbx_description
1 polymer ?
#
loop_
_entity_poly.entity_id
_entity_poly.type
_entity_poly.pdbx_seq_one_letter_code
_entity_poly.pdbx_strand_id
1 'polypeptide(L)' 'MSSYASVAQFAQTWGLVYFFVIFAGVLAYALWPSNRRSFDEASRIPLRED' A
#
# COMPACT_ATOMS: atom_id res chain seq x y z
N MET A 1 -14.55 -2.20 36.81
CA MET A 1 -15.65 -2.32 35.82
C MET A 1 -15.48 -1.40 34.60
N SER A 2 -14.79 -0.25 34.69
CA SER A 2 -14.64 0.71 33.58
C SER A 2 -13.54 0.39 32.55
N SER A 3 -12.45 -0.27 32.97
CA SER A 3 -11.29 -0.56 32.10
C SER A 3 -11.61 -1.58 30.98
N TYR A 4 -12.35 -2.65 31.29
CA TYR A 4 -12.70 -3.70 30.31
C TYR A 4 -13.58 -3.21 29.17
N ALA A 5 -14.57 -2.35 29.46
CA ALA A 5 -15.46 -1.79 28.44
C ALA A 5 -14.68 -0.95 27.41
N SER A 6 -13.68 -0.21 27.88
CA SER A 6 -12.84 0.63 27.02
C SER A 6 -11.98 -0.22 26.06
N VAL A 7 -11.38 -1.31 26.57
CA VAL A 7 -10.57 -2.23 25.75
C VAL A 7 -11.43 -3.03 24.78
N ALA A 8 -12.63 -3.45 25.18
CA ALA A 8 -13.56 -4.20 24.33
C ALA A 8 -14.04 -3.34 23.14
N GLN A 9 -14.42 -2.08 23.40
CA GLN A 9 -14.84 -1.15 22.36
C GLN A 9 -13.69 -0.80 21.39
N PHE A 10 -12.47 -0.66 21.92
CA PHE A 10 -11.27 -0.49 21.12
C PHE A 10 -11.04 -1.70 20.20
N ALA A 11 -11.00 -2.91 20.77
CA ALA A 11 -10.78 -4.17 20.04
C ALA A 11 -11.78 -4.37 18.87
N GLN A 12 -13.03 -3.93 19.05
CA GLN A 12 -14.06 -4.02 18.02
C GLN A 12 -13.73 -3.20 16.76
N THR A 13 -13.03 -2.07 16.88
CA THR A 13 -12.68 -1.19 15.74
C THR A 13 -11.29 -1.48 15.15
N TRP A 14 -10.39 -2.14 15.89
CA TRP A 14 -9.03 -2.42 15.42
C TRP A 14 -8.94 -3.34 14.21
N GLY A 15 -9.87 -4.28 14.07
CA GLY A 15 -9.90 -5.15 12.88
C GLY A 15 -9.99 -4.33 11.59
N LEU A 16 -10.91 -3.37 11.54
CA LEU A 16 -11.10 -2.50 10.38
C LEU A 16 -9.87 -1.62 10.12
N VAL A 17 -9.31 -1.01 11.17
CA VAL A 17 -8.10 -0.17 11.07
C VAL A 17 -6.93 -0.99 10.53
N TYR A 18 -6.71 -2.20 11.05
CA TYR A 18 -5.65 -3.09 10.60
C TYR A 18 -5.82 -3.47 9.12
N PHE A 19 -7.03 -3.87 8.70
CA PHE A 19 -7.32 -4.16 7.30
C PHE A 19 -7.07 -2.95 6.39
N PHE A 20 -7.49 -1.76 6.85
CA PHE A 20 -7.29 -0.53 6.10
C PHE A 20 -5.81 -0.18 5.93
N VAL A 21 -4.99 -0.34 6.99
CA VAL A 21 -3.54 -0.10 6.94
C VAL A 21 -2.86 -1.03 5.94
N ILE A 22 -3.18 -2.33 5.95
CA ILE A 22 -2.65 -3.29 4.98
C ILE A 22 -3.06 -2.91 3.56
N PHE A 23 -4.35 -2.62 3.36
CA PHE A 23 -4.88 -2.25 2.05
C PHE A 23 -4.21 -0.98 1.50
N ALA A 24 -4.07 0.05 2.32
CA ALA A 24 -3.35 1.27 1.95
C ALA A 24 -1.87 0.99 1.62
N GLY A 25 -1.21 0.11 2.37
CA GLY A 25 0.16 -0.33 2.08
C GLY A 25 0.28 -1.04 0.73
N VAL A 26 -0.65 -1.95 0.41
CA VAL A 26 -0.71 -2.63 -0.90
C VAL A 26 -0.99 -1.64 -2.02
N LEU A 27 -1.92 -0.69 -1.84
CA LEU A 27 -2.19 0.35 -2.83
C LEU A 27 -0.96 1.24 -3.06
N ALA A 28 -0.29 1.67 -1.98
CA ALA A 28 0.92 2.46 -2.09
C ALA A 28 2.01 1.71 -2.86
N TYR A 29 2.16 0.40 -2.62
CA TYR A 29 3.07 -0.46 -3.37
C TYR A 29 2.65 -0.66 -4.84
N ALA A 30 1.38 -0.98 -5.09
CA ALA A 30 0.87 -1.24 -6.44
C ALA A 30 0.85 0.01 -7.32
N LEU A 31 0.60 1.17 -6.73
CA LEU A 31 0.63 2.48 -7.40
C LEU A 31 2.02 3.12 -7.36
N TRP A 32 3.01 2.47 -6.73
CA TRP A 32 4.35 3.01 -6.58
C TRP A 32 4.97 3.26 -7.97
N PRO A 33 5.26 4.53 -8.34
CA PRO A 33 5.64 4.90 -9.70
C PRO A 33 7.07 4.46 -10.08
N SER A 34 7.82 3.86 -9.17
CA SER A 34 9.26 3.62 -9.35
C SER A 34 9.64 2.59 -10.41
N ASN A 35 8.69 1.84 -10.97
CA ASN A 35 8.99 1.01 -12.15
C ASN A 35 8.53 1.66 -13.47
N ARG A 36 7.74 2.74 -13.42
CA ARG A 36 7.30 3.44 -14.63
C ARG A 36 8.42 4.25 -15.29
N ARG A 37 9.33 4.85 -14.51
CA ARG A 37 10.50 5.56 -15.08
C ARG A 37 11.46 4.60 -15.79
N SER A 38 11.71 3.43 -15.19
CA SER A 38 12.56 2.40 -15.80
C SER A 38 11.93 1.80 -17.06
N PHE A 39 10.60 1.65 -17.09
CA PHE A 39 9.89 1.21 -18.31
C PHE A 39 9.81 2.29 -19.39
N ASP A 40 9.63 3.56 -19.01
CA ASP A 40 9.62 4.68 -19.96
C ASP A 40 11.00 4.84 -20.62
N GLU A 41 12.07 4.72 -19.83
CA GLU A 41 13.45 4.74 -20.32
C GLU A 41 13.78 3.51 -21.19
N ALA A 42 13.29 2.32 -20.83
CA ALA A 42 13.43 1.11 -21.66
C ALA A 42 12.63 1.17 -22.96
N SER A 43 11.45 1.81 -22.95
CA SER A 43 10.64 2.03 -24.15
C SER A 43 11.25 3.08 -25.09
N ARG A 44 12.13 3.93 -24.56
CA ARG A 44 12.98 4.88 -25.29
C ARG A 44 14.33 4.29 -25.70
N ILE A 45 14.45 2.96 -25.77
CA ILE A 45 15.52 2.24 -26.47
C ILE A 45 15.04 1.83 -27.89
N PRO A 46 14.37 2.66 -28.71
CA PRO A 46 14.08 2.25 -30.06
C PRO A 46 15.42 2.14 -30.80
N LEU A 47 15.71 0.94 -31.32
CA LEU A 47 16.56 0.73 -32.50
C LEU A 47 17.97 1.34 -32.44
N ARG A 48 18.81 0.88 -31.51
CA ARG A 48 20.26 0.78 -31.79
C ARG A 48 20.51 -0.57 -32.47
N GLU A 49 20.18 -0.62 -33.75
CA GLU A 49 20.81 -1.55 -34.69
C GLU A 49 22.09 -0.85 -35.17
N ASP A 50 23.17 -0.96 -34.39
CA ASP A 50 24.55 -0.80 -34.87
C ASP A 50 25.36 -2.01 -34.38
#